data_AF-A0A924EQ35-F1
#
_entry.id   AF-A0A924EQ35-F1
#
_cell.length_a   1.000
_cell.length_b   1.000
_cell.length_c   1.000
_cell.angle_alpha   90.00
_cell.angle_beta   90.00
_cell.angle_gamma   90.00
#
_symmetry.space_group_name_H-M   'P 1'
#
loop_
_entity.id
_entity.type
_entity.pdbx_description
1 polymer ?
#
loop_
_entity_poly.entity_id
_entity_poly.type
_entity_poly.pdbx_seq_one_letter_code
_entity_poly.pdbx_strand_id
1 'polypeptide(L)'
;MGGSKQGTFYRKSYRVQPIEYLLDTPPEQQPKEFYNFYKRMCKERQHLFTFRFIVHVPADNNASESAIRNVKVKPKISGLLKVEQTALNFAKIRPIIDTTIKNRLNVLQALGIVAKF
;
A
#
# COMPACT_ATOMS: atom_id res chain seq x y z
N MET A 1 -32.76 37.21 -31.77
CA MET A 1 -32.36 37.11 -30.35
C MET A 1 -31.82 35.71 -30.11
N GLY A 2 -30.51 35.56 -29.92
CA GLY A 2 -29.89 34.25 -29.75
C GLY A 2 -28.40 34.39 -29.47
N GLY A 3 -28.06 34.98 -28.33
CA GLY A 3 -26.68 35.06 -27.85
C GLY A 3 -26.25 33.70 -27.31
N SER A 4 -25.31 33.06 -28.00
CA SER A 4 -24.65 31.84 -27.56
C SER A 4 -23.77 32.16 -26.33
N LYS A 5 -24.03 31.46 -25.22
CA LYS A 5 -23.23 31.54 -24.00
C LYS A 5 -21.90 30.82 -24.24
N GLN A 6 -20.81 31.58 -24.36
CA GLN A 6 -19.45 31.04 -24.33
C GLN A 6 -19.18 30.48 -22.93
N GLY A 7 -19.02 29.16 -22.83
CA GLY A 7 -18.66 28.48 -21.59
C GLY A 7 -17.23 28.84 -21.17
N THR A 8 -17.09 29.50 -20.03
CA THR A 8 -15.80 29.81 -19.42
C THR A 8 -15.17 28.53 -18.87
N PHE A 9 -14.10 28.04 -19.50
CA PHE A 9 -13.26 26.97 -18.96
C PHE A 9 -12.40 27.54 -17.81
N TYR A 10 -12.84 27.37 -16.57
CA TYR A 10 -12.01 27.63 -15.39
C TYR A 10 -10.95 26.54 -15.27
N ARG A 11 -9.77 26.76 -15.88
CA ARG A 11 -8.58 25.93 -15.62
C ARG A 11 -8.04 26.33 -14.25
N LYS A 12 -8.38 25.58 -13.19
CA LYS A 12 -7.70 25.69 -11.90
C LYS A 12 -6.20 25.45 -12.14
N SER A 13 -5.40 26.49 -12.00
CA SER A 13 -3.94 26.42 -12.08
C SER A 13 -3.42 25.91 -10.74
N TYR A 14 -3.11 24.62 -10.66
CA TYR A 14 -2.51 24.05 -9.46
C TYR A 14 -1.01 24.31 -9.50
N ARG A 15 -0.50 25.06 -8.53
CA ARG A 15 0.95 25.19 -8.30
C ARG A 15 1.44 23.85 -7.74
N VAL A 16 2.11 23.06 -8.58
CA VAL A 16 2.74 21.81 -8.16
C VAL A 16 4.01 22.17 -7.38
N GLN A 17 4.00 21.91 -6.08
CA GLN A 17 5.20 22.02 -5.23
C GLN A 17 5.82 20.64 -5.03
N PRO A 18 7.15 20.53 -4.94
CA PRO A 18 7.79 19.29 -4.51
C PRO A 18 7.26 18.88 -3.15
N ILE A 19 6.96 17.59 -3.01
CA ILE A 19 6.42 17.05 -1.76
C ILE A 19 7.41 17.23 -0.60
N GLU A 20 8.72 17.21 -0.86
CA GLU A 20 9.75 17.47 0.15
C GLU A 20 9.60 18.87 0.75
N TYR A 21 9.36 19.89 -0.09
CA TYR A 21 9.10 21.26 0.36
C TYR A 21 7.82 21.35 1.21
N LEU A 22 6.78 20.61 0.83
CA LEU A 22 5.53 20.53 1.58
C LEU A 22 5.69 19.81 2.93
N LEU A 23 6.62 18.86 3.04
CA LEU A 23 6.92 18.17 4.30
C LEU A 23 7.75 19.03 5.25
N ASP A 24 8.51 19.99 4.72
CA ASP A 24 9.27 20.97 5.51
C ASP A 24 8.41 22.18 5.92
N THR A 25 7.23 22.36 5.29
CA THR A 25 6.31 23.47 5.57
C THR A 25 5.08 22.95 6.30
N PRO A 26 4.96 23.15 7.63
CA PRO A 26 3.79 22.68 8.37
C PRO A 26 2.53 23.40 7.87
N PRO A 27 1.42 22.66 7.64
CA PRO A 27 0.22 23.26 7.11
C PRO A 27 -0.49 24.11 8.16
N GLU A 28 -0.70 25.39 7.87
CA GLU A 28 -1.46 26.30 8.72
C GLU A 28 -2.97 26.07 8.54
N GLN A 29 -3.71 26.05 9.65
CA GLN A 29 -5.18 26.04 9.68
C GLN A 29 -5.85 24.92 8.85
N GLN A 30 -5.43 23.67 9.06
CA GLN A 30 -6.06 22.50 8.42
C GLN A 30 -6.90 21.68 9.40
N PRO A 31 -7.87 20.89 8.91
CA PRO A 31 -8.57 19.91 9.72
C PRO A 31 -7.60 18.99 10.47
N LYS A 32 -7.95 18.59 11.69
CA LYS A 32 -7.12 17.73 12.55
C LYS A 32 -6.66 16.44 11.85
N GLU A 33 -7.52 15.86 11.02
CA GLU A 33 -7.22 14.66 10.23
C GLU A 33 -6.08 14.90 9.24
N PHE A 34 -6.10 16.02 8.53
CA PHE A 34 -5.04 16.42 7.61
C PHE A 34 -3.73 16.66 8.36
N TYR A 35 -3.78 17.34 9.50
CA TYR A 35 -2.58 17.58 10.31
C TYR A 35 -1.99 16.28 10.88
N ASN A 36 -2.83 15.31 11.24
CA ASN A 36 -2.38 13.98 11.66
C ASN A 36 -1.74 13.20 10.50
N PHE A 37 -2.32 13.30 9.30
CA PHE A 37 -1.73 12.73 8.09
C PHE A 37 -0.37 13.35 7.78
N TYR A 38 -0.26 14.68 7.80
CA TYR A 38 1.01 15.41 7.67
C TYR A 38 2.06 14.90 8.68
N LYS A 39 1.72 14.83 9.96
CA LYS A 39 2.64 14.33 11.00
C LYS A 39 3.13 12.91 10.72
N ARG A 40 2.26 12.03 10.21
CA ARG A 40 2.66 10.67 9.80
C ARG A 40 3.59 10.70 8.59
N MET A 41 3.30 11.52 7.58
CA MET A 41 4.17 11.69 6.42
C MET A 41 5.57 12.19 6.83
N CYS A 42 5.66 13.16 7.75
CA CYS A 42 6.96 13.62 8.26
C CYS A 42 7.68 12.54 9.07
N LYS A 43 6.96 11.76 9.88
CA LYS A 43 7.53 10.62 10.63
C LYS A 43 8.11 9.56 9.69
N GLU A 44 7.37 9.21 8.64
CA GLU A 44 7.74 8.16 7.68
C GLU A 44 8.57 8.70 6.49
N ARG A 45 9.10 9.93 6.58
CA ARG A 45 9.76 10.66 5.46
C ARG A 45 10.84 9.83 4.77
N GLN A 46 11.62 9.08 5.53
CA GLN A 46 12.69 8.21 5.02
C GLN A 46 12.19 7.05 4.16
N HIS A 47 10.92 6.65 4.31
CA HIS A 47 10.34 5.53 3.58
C HIS A 47 9.50 5.97 2.36
N LEU A 48 9.06 7.23 2.31
CA LEU A 48 8.20 7.77 1.25
C LEU A 48 8.80 7.66 -0.15
N PHE A 49 10.12 7.87 -0.27
CA PHE A 49 10.82 7.93 -1.56
C PHE A 49 11.81 6.79 -1.77
N THR A 50 11.62 5.66 -1.09
CA THR A 50 12.55 4.51 -1.19
C THR A 50 12.78 4.07 -2.65
N PHE A 51 11.73 4.11 -3.49
CA PHE A 51 11.78 3.80 -4.92
C PHE A 51 12.70 4.72 -5.73
N ARG A 52 13.01 5.93 -5.23
CA ARG A 52 13.94 6.86 -5.88
C ARG A 52 15.39 6.44 -5.70
N PHE A 53 15.70 5.69 -4.64
CA PHE A 53 17.06 5.29 -4.30
C PHE A 53 17.34 3.81 -4.59
N ILE A 54 16.31 2.96 -4.56
CA ILE A 54 16.43 1.52 -4.79
C ILE A 54 15.63 1.15 -6.03
N VAL A 55 16.33 0.80 -7.12
CA VAL A 55 15.75 0.52 -8.46
C VAL A 55 14.66 -0.56 -8.44
N HIS A 56 14.76 -1.54 -7.55
CA HIS A 56 13.82 -2.66 -7.48
C HIS A 56 12.60 -2.39 -6.59
N VAL A 57 12.52 -1.23 -5.94
CA VAL A 57 11.36 -0.87 -5.12
C VAL A 57 10.38 -0.08 -5.99
N PRO A 58 9.14 -0.58 -6.20
CA PRO A 58 8.14 0.16 -6.95
C PRO A 58 7.67 1.41 -6.20
N ALA A 59 7.18 2.42 -6.93
CA ALA A 59 6.63 3.63 -6.33
C ALA A 59 5.29 3.39 -5.62
N ASP A 60 4.58 2.32 -5.98
CA ASP A 60 3.33 1.89 -5.35
C ASP A 60 3.55 0.73 -4.37
N ASN A 61 2.60 0.56 -3.45
CA ASN A 61 2.59 -0.49 -2.44
C ASN A 61 1.60 -1.63 -2.77
N ASN A 62 1.12 -1.74 -4.02
CA ASN A 62 -0.01 -2.63 -4.37
C ASN A 62 0.24 -4.09 -4.01
N ALA A 63 1.49 -4.56 -4.19
CA ALA A 63 1.88 -5.92 -3.85
C ALA A 63 1.77 -6.19 -2.33
N SER A 64 2.20 -5.24 -1.51
CA SER A 64 2.14 -5.32 -0.05
C SER A 64 0.71 -5.27 0.46
N GLU A 65 -0.13 -4.38 -0.08
CA GLU A 65 -1.55 -4.28 0.28
C GLU A 65 -2.31 -5.57 -0.06
N SER A 66 -2.05 -6.12 -1.25
CA SER A 66 -2.64 -7.38 -1.71
C SER A 66 -2.26 -8.56 -0.81
N ALA A 67 -1.00 -8.62 -0.35
CA ALA A 67 -0.54 -9.66 0.56
C ALA A 67 -1.22 -9.56 1.94
N ILE A 68 -1.29 -8.34 2.52
CA ILE A 68 -1.90 -8.09 3.83
C ILE A 68 -3.43 -8.33 3.79
N ARG A 69 -4.07 -8.07 2.65
CA ARG A 69 -5.51 -8.33 2.48
C ARG A 69 -5.87 -9.79 2.74
N ASN A 70 -5.04 -10.74 2.31
CA ASN A 70 -5.29 -12.17 2.57
C ASN A 70 -5.29 -12.50 4.06
N VAL A 71 -4.40 -11.88 4.83
CA VAL A 71 -4.36 -12.02 6.30
C VAL A 71 -5.63 -11.46 6.94
N LYS A 72 -6.12 -10.31 6.46
CA LYS A 72 -7.32 -9.64 7.00
C LYS A 72 -8.64 -10.30 6.61
N VAL A 73 -8.75 -10.83 5.39
CA VAL A 73 -9.99 -11.44 4.86
C VAL A 73 -10.28 -12.78 5.54
N LYS A 74 -9.25 -13.57 5.88
CA LYS A 74 -9.43 -14.89 6.51
C LYS A 74 -10.16 -14.85 7.88
N PRO A 75 -9.82 -13.98 8.84
CA PRO A 75 -10.59 -13.85 10.07
C PRO A 75 -11.96 -13.19 9.82
N LYS A 76 -12.06 -12.21 8.90
CA LYS A 76 -13.32 -11.50 8.63
C LYS A 76 -14.42 -12.37 8.02
N ILE A 77 -14.05 -13.26 7.08
CA ILE A 77 -15.03 -14.05 6.32
C ILE A 77 -15.14 -15.49 6.86
N SER A 78 -14.02 -16.12 7.20
CA SER A 78 -13.99 -17.55 7.55
C SER A 78 -13.75 -17.85 9.03
N GLY A 79 -13.39 -16.83 9.84
CA GLY A 79 -13.12 -17.02 11.27
C GLY A 79 -11.96 -17.98 11.57
N LEU A 80 -11.08 -18.28 10.60
CA LEU A 80 -10.09 -19.36 10.67
C LEU A 80 -8.87 -19.06 11.57
N LEU A 81 -8.63 -17.80 11.92
CA LEU A 81 -7.46 -17.36 12.69
C LEU A 81 -7.80 -17.02 14.15
N LYS A 82 -8.68 -17.82 14.78
CA LYS A 82 -9.09 -17.62 16.19
C LYS A 82 -8.06 -18.12 17.20
N VAL A 83 -7.21 -19.07 16.78
CA VAL A 83 -6.16 -19.68 17.61
C VAL A 83 -4.81 -19.20 17.08
N GLU A 84 -3.93 -18.77 17.99
CA GLU A 84 -2.60 -18.26 17.66
C GLU A 84 -1.79 -19.25 16.82
N GLN A 85 -1.80 -20.53 17.19
CA GLN A 85 -1.11 -21.58 16.44
C GLN A 85 -1.55 -21.65 14.97
N THR A 86 -2.84 -21.49 14.69
CA THR A 86 -3.38 -21.49 13.32
C THR A 86 -2.94 -20.23 12.56
N ALA A 87 -2.88 -19.08 13.23
CA ALA A 87 -2.35 -17.85 12.66
C ALA A 87 -0.86 -17.95 12.32
N LEU A 88 -0.06 -18.53 13.21
CA LEU A 88 1.36 -18.80 12.97
C LEU A 88 1.55 -19.79 11.80
N ASN A 89 0.77 -20.87 11.75
CA ASN A 89 0.82 -21.82 10.64
C ASN A 89 0.46 -21.14 9.31
N PHE A 90 -0.57 -20.28 9.31
CA PHE A 90 -0.94 -19.49 8.14
C PHE A 90 0.18 -18.53 7.71
N ALA A 91 0.79 -17.82 8.66
CA ALA A 91 1.89 -16.89 8.40
C ALA A 91 3.16 -17.59 7.87
N LYS A 92 3.37 -18.86 8.20
CA LYS A 92 4.47 -19.68 7.66
C LYS A 92 4.17 -20.17 6.23
N ILE A 93 2.98 -20.75 6.02
CA ILE A 93 2.66 -21.43 4.76
C ILE A 93 2.30 -20.43 3.65
N ARG A 94 1.55 -19.37 3.97
CA ARG A 94 1.01 -18.46 2.95
C ARG A 94 2.08 -17.74 2.12
N PRO A 95 3.16 -17.19 2.71
CA PRO A 95 4.23 -16.55 1.93
C PRO A 95 4.92 -17.52 0.97
N ILE A 96 5.08 -18.79 1.36
CA ILE A 96 5.66 -19.83 0.50
C ILE A 96 4.78 -20.03 -0.74
N ILE A 97 3.46 -20.16 -0.55
CA ILE A 97 2.50 -20.30 -1.65
C ILE A 97 2.56 -19.05 -2.56
N ASP A 98 2.51 -17.85 -1.99
CA ASP A 98 2.54 -16.60 -2.76
C ASP A 98 3.83 -16.45 -3.56
N THR A 99 4.98 -16.77 -2.98
CA THR A 99 6.29 -16.77 -3.66
C THR A 99 6.35 -17.82 -4.76
N THR A 100 5.80 -19.01 -4.52
CA THR A 100 5.77 -20.09 -5.52
C THR A 100 4.93 -19.70 -6.74
N ILE A 101 3.75 -19.10 -6.52
CA ILE A 101 2.87 -18.60 -7.59
C ILE A 101 3.54 -17.45 -8.37
N LYS A 102 4.19 -16.51 -7.66
CA LYS A 102 4.91 -15.39 -8.28
C LYS A 102 6.02 -15.87 -9.22
N ASN A 103 6.74 -16.92 -8.83
CA ASN A 103 7.81 -17.52 -9.63
C ASN A 103 7.33 -18.55 -10.66
N ARG A 104 6.00 -18.71 -10.85
CA ARG A 104 5.41 -19.68 -11.79
C ARG A 104 5.81 -21.14 -11.53
N LEU A 105 6.05 -21.48 -10.27
CA LEU A 105 6.43 -22.82 -9.84
C LEU A 105 5.21 -23.63 -9.39
N ASN A 106 5.36 -24.95 -9.28
CA ASN A 106 4.30 -25.83 -8.80
C ASN A 106 4.17 -25.75 -7.27
N VAL A 107 2.99 -25.32 -6.80
CA VAL A 107 2.71 -25.12 -5.37
C VAL A 107 2.79 -26.42 -4.56
N LEU A 108 2.28 -27.53 -5.10
CA LEU A 108 2.28 -28.81 -4.38
C LEU A 108 3.71 -29.34 -4.23
N GLN A 109 4.55 -29.21 -5.26
CA GLN A 109 5.96 -29.59 -5.18
C GLN A 109 6.70 -28.73 -4.15
N ALA A 110 6.51 -27.41 -4.16
CA ALA A 110 7.15 -26.50 -3.20
C ALA A 110 6.74 -26.82 -1.76
N LEU A 111 5.44 -27.04 -1.51
CA LEU A 111 4.96 -27.45 -0.19
C LEU A 111 5.50 -28.83 0.23
N GLY A 112 5.61 -29.76 -0.72
CA GLY A 112 6.19 -31.09 -0.49
C GLY A 112 7.68 -31.07 -0.14
N ILE A 113 8.43 -30.04 -0.56
CA ILE A 113 9.81 -29.83 -0.12
C ILE A 113 9.83 -29.32 1.32
N VAL A 114 8.99 -28.34 1.64
CA VAL A 114 8.93 -27.71 2.97
C VAL A 114 8.45 -28.69 4.04
N ALA A 115 7.53 -29.59 3.69
CA ALA A 115 6.98 -30.60 4.63
C ALA A 115 7.96 -31.73 4.99
N LYS A 116 9.11 -31.84 4.31
CA LYS A 116 10.14 -32.85 4.59
C LYS A 116 11.19 -32.38 5.61
N PHE A 117 11.12 -31.12 6.03
CA PHE A 117 11.92 -30.55 7.12
C PHE A 117 11.12 -30.58 8.42
#